data_AF-A0A4Y3WKF7-F1
#
_entry.id   AF-A0A4Y3WKF7-F1
#
_cell.length_a   1.000
_cell.length_b   1.000
_cell.length_c   1.000
_cell.angle_alpha   90.00
_cell.angle_beta   90.00
_cell.angle_gamma   90.00
#
_symmetry.space_group_name_H-M   'P 1'
#
loop_
_entity.id
_entity.type
_entity.pdbx_description
1 polymer ?
#
loop_
_entity_poly.entity_id
_entity_poly.type
_entity_poly.pdbx_seq_one_letter_code
_entity_poly.pdbx_strand_id
1 'polypeptide(L)'
;MAGSGGQASIIWLIVWVRFSSRSTRAPYCPDPRVAEPGGNDPIAFTRFGPSGSATRASGRRYRRPVRRLVLLLALALLAGCGQPVAGTAAPAEVAPELPPRPRVVPLDGVDPCTLLTDDDLTDLGLDGPPLLDVGLSALYGGETRQCTARGYEPRAITFSVELSVTGGIELFFRPGVRSEITPIEVAGFPAVIALPVTIRDFCTVVVDVAPGQLVDVQMANGGRQPPIPQADLCVDAQRAAGIVMGNLLAQG
;
A
#
# COMPACT_ATOMS: atom_id res chain seq x y z
N MET A 1 16.07 -25.61 -10.10
CA MET A 1 16.30 -24.29 -10.74
C MET A 1 15.75 -23.23 -9.80
N ALA A 2 16.63 -22.48 -9.14
CA ALA A 2 16.28 -21.38 -8.24
C ALA A 2 16.25 -20.08 -9.06
N GLY A 3 15.10 -19.43 -9.13
CA GLY A 3 14.87 -18.20 -9.89
C GLY A 3 14.46 -17.06 -8.97
N SER A 4 15.33 -16.06 -8.90
CA SER A 4 15.19 -14.77 -8.21
C SER A 4 13.87 -14.06 -8.54
N GLY A 5 13.01 -13.83 -7.53
CA GLY A 5 11.77 -13.05 -7.64
C GLY A 5 11.56 -12.05 -6.49
N GLY A 6 12.65 -11.54 -5.89
CA GLY A 6 12.64 -10.89 -4.58
C GLY A 6 12.24 -9.41 -4.51
N GLN A 7 11.80 -8.76 -5.61
CA GLN A 7 11.55 -7.31 -5.57
C GLN A 7 10.06 -6.88 -5.57
N ALA A 8 9.13 -7.72 -6.03
CA ALA A 8 7.71 -7.34 -6.07
C ALA A 8 6.99 -7.52 -4.71
N SER A 9 7.42 -8.45 -3.86
CA SER A 9 6.84 -8.64 -2.52
C SER A 9 7.15 -7.50 -1.54
N ILE A 10 8.19 -6.70 -1.81
CA ILE A 10 8.64 -5.65 -0.89
C ILE A 10 7.78 -4.39 -1.03
N ILE A 11 7.21 -4.13 -2.21
CA ILE A 11 6.45 -2.89 -2.48
C ILE A 11 5.13 -2.88 -1.67
N TRP A 12 4.41 -4.01 -1.62
CA TRP A 12 3.19 -4.14 -0.82
C TRP A 12 3.43 -4.08 0.69
N LEU A 13 4.54 -4.66 1.16
CA LEU A 13 4.92 -4.61 2.57
C LEU A 13 5.36 -3.19 3.00
N ILE A 14 6.01 -2.43 2.12
CA ILE A 14 6.45 -1.06 2.40
C ILE A 14 5.26 -0.09 2.52
N VAL A 15 4.20 -0.25 1.72
CA VAL A 15 3.00 0.60 1.82
C VAL A 15 2.31 0.41 3.18
N TRP A 16 2.19 -0.83 3.65
CA TRP A 16 1.60 -1.12 4.96
C TRP A 16 2.48 -0.66 6.14
N VAL A 17 3.80 -0.91 6.10
CA VAL A 17 4.73 -0.49 7.18
C VAL A 17 4.85 1.04 7.28
N ARG A 18 4.72 1.78 6.16
CA ARG A 18 4.73 3.25 6.20
C ARG A 18 3.44 3.83 6.80
N PHE A 19 2.33 3.09 6.75
CA PHE A 19 1.05 3.47 7.35
C PHE A 19 1.01 3.21 8.88
N SER A 20 1.66 2.13 9.35
CA SER A 20 1.75 1.83 10.80
C SER A 20 2.66 2.79 11.59
N SER A 21 3.53 3.59 10.94
CA SER A 21 4.55 4.40 11.62
C SER A 21 4.23 5.89 11.77
N ARG A 22 3.09 6.38 11.24
CA ARG A 22 2.67 7.80 11.38
C ARG A 22 1.77 8.10 12.59
N SER A 23 1.78 7.26 13.61
CA SER A 23 1.22 7.56 14.93
C SER A 23 2.32 7.83 15.96
N THR A 24 3.21 8.77 15.69
CA THR A 24 3.94 9.47 16.74
C THR A 24 3.32 10.85 16.90
N ARG A 25 2.45 10.97 17.90
CA ARG A 25 2.07 12.27 18.46
C ARG A 25 3.35 13.06 18.72
N ALA A 26 3.41 14.27 18.18
CA ALA A 26 4.41 15.25 18.61
C ALA A 26 4.28 15.44 20.14
N PRO A 27 5.39 15.44 20.89
CA PRO A 27 5.34 15.79 22.30
C PRO A 27 4.89 17.24 22.44
N TYR A 28 3.86 17.43 23.26
CA TYR A 28 3.37 18.72 23.74
C TYR A 28 4.54 19.49 24.37
N CYS A 29 4.96 20.61 23.80
CA CYS A 29 5.85 21.57 24.44
C CYS A 29 5.02 22.46 25.37
N PRO A 30 5.19 22.40 26.70
CA PRO A 30 4.62 23.44 27.56
C PRO A 30 5.40 24.74 27.40
N ASP A 31 4.65 25.84 27.30
CA ASP A 31 5.13 27.22 27.25
C ASP A 31 5.83 27.62 28.58
N PRO A 32 7.12 27.99 28.58
CA PRO A 32 7.81 28.41 29.79
C PRO A 32 7.77 29.93 29.91
N ARG A 33 6.64 30.46 30.39
CA ARG A 33 6.60 31.81 30.95
C ARG A 33 5.74 31.79 32.21
N VAL A 34 6.40 31.80 33.37
CA VAL A 34 6.11 32.65 34.55
C VAL A 34 6.95 32.15 35.76
N ALA A 35 7.57 33.11 36.45
CA ALA A 35 8.09 33.12 37.82
C ALA A 35 9.54 32.65 38.12
N GLU A 36 10.46 33.63 38.09
CA GLU A 36 11.20 34.21 39.25
C GLU A 36 12.22 33.39 40.09
N PRO A 37 13.19 34.08 40.76
CA PRO A 37 14.55 33.58 40.95
C PRO A 37 14.88 33.17 42.40
N GLY A 38 15.94 32.36 42.56
CA GLY A 38 16.70 32.31 43.82
C GLY A 38 17.44 31.00 44.09
N GLY A 39 18.74 31.09 44.34
CA GLY A 39 19.47 30.07 45.11
C GLY A 39 20.76 29.57 44.46
N ASN A 40 21.87 30.24 44.79
CA ASN A 40 23.24 29.78 44.57
C ASN A 40 23.52 28.48 45.35
N ASP A 41 24.29 27.55 44.77
CA ASP A 41 25.64 27.22 45.27
C ASP A 41 26.42 26.28 44.32
N PRO A 42 27.77 26.40 44.22
CA PRO A 42 28.60 25.63 43.30
C PRO A 42 29.56 24.66 44.01
N ILE A 43 29.73 23.41 43.55
CA ILE A 43 30.90 22.59 43.92
C ILE A 43 31.44 21.74 42.76
N ALA A 44 32.66 22.13 42.34
CA ALA A 44 33.87 21.38 42.01
C ALA A 44 33.91 20.23 40.98
N PHE A 45 34.56 20.58 39.85
CA PHE A 45 35.75 19.96 39.27
C PHE A 45 36.32 18.68 39.92
N THR A 46 36.50 17.63 39.10
CA THR A 46 37.77 16.88 39.07
C THR A 46 38.18 16.51 37.63
N ARG A 47 39.45 16.83 37.33
CA ARG A 47 40.24 16.43 36.16
C ARG A 47 40.63 14.95 36.25
N PHE A 48 40.76 14.27 35.12
CA PHE A 48 41.90 13.39 34.81
C PHE A 48 41.99 13.20 33.28
N GLY A 49 43.10 13.66 32.67
CA GLY A 49 43.54 13.22 31.32
C GLY A 49 44.61 12.13 31.46
N PRO A 50 45.59 12.02 30.53
CA PRO A 50 45.53 11.84 29.08
C PRO A 50 46.36 10.60 28.63
N SER A 51 46.25 10.14 27.37
CA SER A 51 47.23 9.26 26.67
C SER A 51 46.78 9.12 25.19
N GLY A 52 47.43 9.73 24.20
CA GLY A 52 48.51 9.11 23.40
C GLY A 52 47.90 8.14 22.37
N SER A 53 48.15 8.15 21.05
CA SER A 53 49.32 8.60 20.30
C SER A 53 48.99 8.63 18.79
N ALA A 54 49.71 9.50 18.08
CA ALA A 54 49.64 9.70 16.65
C ALA A 54 50.12 8.49 15.83
N THR A 55 49.53 8.28 14.65
CA THR A 55 50.23 7.60 13.55
C THR A 55 50.13 8.40 12.26
N ARG A 56 51.29 8.42 11.62
CA ARG A 56 51.81 9.38 10.65
C ARG A 56 51.38 8.98 9.24
N ALA A 57 50.95 9.97 8.45
CA ALA A 57 50.77 9.86 7.02
C ALA A 57 52.09 9.51 6.31
N SER A 58 52.04 8.61 5.34
CA SER A 58 53.01 8.56 4.24
C SER A 58 52.33 7.96 3.01
N GLY A 59 52.39 8.68 1.89
CA GLY A 59 51.65 8.35 0.69
C GLY A 59 52.35 7.36 -0.22
N ARG A 60 51.68 7.08 -1.35
CA ARG A 60 52.33 6.91 -2.67
C ARG A 60 51.26 6.98 -3.74
N ARG A 61 51.37 8.00 -4.58
CA ARG A 61 50.67 8.10 -5.86
C ARG A 61 51.18 6.97 -6.75
N TYR A 62 50.34 5.98 -7.05
CA TYR A 62 50.60 5.04 -8.15
C TYR A 62 49.75 5.48 -9.35
N ARG A 63 50.30 6.42 -10.14
CA ARG A 63 49.90 6.62 -11.53
C ARG A 63 50.64 5.56 -12.35
N ARG A 64 49.92 4.61 -12.97
CA ARG A 64 50.34 3.84 -14.17
C ARG A 64 49.16 3.00 -14.74
N PRO A 65 49.21 2.60 -16.02
CA PRO A 65 48.08 2.75 -16.94
C PRO A 65 47.36 1.41 -17.22
N VAL A 66 46.27 1.11 -16.49
CA VAL A 66 45.46 -0.09 -16.72
C VAL A 66 44.43 0.10 -17.86
N ARG A 67 44.29 1.33 -18.38
CA ARG A 67 43.26 1.72 -19.35
C ARG A 67 43.45 1.14 -20.77
N ARG A 68 44.62 0.55 -21.08
CA ARG A 68 44.91 -0.01 -22.41
C ARG A 68 44.70 -1.53 -22.51
N LEU A 69 44.62 -2.26 -21.39
CA LEU A 69 44.44 -3.72 -21.42
C LEU A 69 42.95 -4.14 -21.51
N VAL A 70 42.04 -3.34 -20.95
CA VAL A 70 40.59 -3.63 -20.96
C VAL A 70 39.98 -3.49 -22.37
N LEU A 71 40.57 -2.65 -23.23
CA LEU A 71 40.04 -2.38 -24.57
C LEU A 71 40.30 -3.54 -25.57
N LEU A 72 41.30 -4.38 -25.32
CA LEU A 72 41.59 -5.53 -26.19
C LEU A 72 40.74 -6.78 -25.87
N LEU A 73 40.20 -6.89 -24.65
CA LEU A 73 39.28 -7.97 -24.27
C LEU A 73 37.84 -7.75 -24.76
N ALA A 74 37.47 -6.50 -25.10
CA ALA A 74 36.12 -6.16 -25.56
C ALA A 74 35.85 -6.50 -27.05
N LEU A 75 36.88 -6.75 -27.86
CA LEU A 75 36.73 -6.97 -29.31
C LEU A 75 36.60 -8.45 -29.73
N ALA A 76 36.80 -9.42 -28.82
CA ALA A 76 36.87 -10.84 -29.18
C ALA A 76 35.55 -11.64 -29.00
N LEU A 77 34.43 -11.02 -28.63
CA LEU A 77 33.17 -11.72 -28.35
C LEU A 77 32.04 -11.48 -29.37
N LEU A 78 32.34 -10.91 -30.55
CA LEU A 78 31.33 -10.51 -31.55
C LEU A 78 30.96 -11.58 -32.60
N ALA A 79 31.30 -12.85 -32.39
CA ALA A 79 30.93 -13.94 -33.31
C ALA A 79 30.14 -15.06 -32.60
N GLY A 80 28.94 -14.74 -32.13
CA GLY A 80 27.96 -15.71 -31.64
C GLY A 80 26.69 -15.64 -32.50
N CYS A 81 26.51 -16.59 -33.42
CA CYS A 81 25.34 -16.71 -34.27
C CYS A 81 24.07 -16.94 -33.43
N GLY A 82 23.16 -15.98 -33.45
CA GLY A 82 21.83 -16.12 -32.87
C GLY A 82 20.95 -17.01 -33.75
N GLN A 83 20.57 -18.19 -33.24
CA GLN A 83 19.48 -18.96 -33.84
C GLN A 83 18.14 -18.30 -33.46
N PRO A 84 17.22 -18.07 -34.42
CA PRO A 84 15.90 -17.58 -34.09
C PRO A 84 15.13 -18.68 -33.38
N VAL A 85 15.05 -18.60 -32.05
CA VAL A 85 14.08 -19.38 -31.28
C VAL A 85 12.71 -18.83 -31.65
N ALA A 86 11.96 -19.61 -32.44
CA ALA A 86 10.54 -19.36 -32.67
C ALA A 86 9.84 -19.47 -31.31
N GLY A 87 9.66 -18.33 -30.64
CA GLY A 87 8.88 -18.25 -29.41
C GLY A 87 7.43 -18.59 -29.74
N THR A 88 6.99 -19.78 -29.36
CA THR A 88 5.56 -20.08 -29.28
C THR A 88 4.95 -19.04 -28.34
N ALA A 89 4.08 -18.18 -28.87
CA ALA A 89 3.33 -17.23 -28.06
C ALA A 89 2.62 -18.04 -26.97
N ALA A 90 2.97 -17.77 -25.71
CA ALA A 90 2.23 -18.32 -24.58
C ALA A 90 0.74 -17.94 -24.75
N PRO A 91 -0.20 -18.86 -24.45
CA PRO A 91 -1.62 -18.53 -24.51
C PRO A 91 -1.87 -17.26 -23.71
N ALA A 92 -2.47 -16.26 -24.34
CA ALA A 92 -2.93 -15.08 -23.61
C ALA A 92 -3.97 -15.56 -22.60
N GLU A 93 -3.67 -15.40 -21.32
CA GLU A 93 -4.63 -15.66 -20.24
C GLU A 93 -5.80 -14.69 -20.45
N VAL A 94 -6.95 -15.24 -20.83
CA VAL A 94 -8.15 -14.46 -21.13
C VAL A 94 -8.73 -14.00 -19.80
N ALA A 95 -8.74 -12.69 -19.58
CA ALA A 95 -9.41 -12.10 -18.42
C ALA A 95 -10.88 -12.54 -18.41
N PRO A 96 -11.47 -12.89 -17.25
CA PRO A 96 -12.88 -13.23 -17.18
C PRO A 96 -13.73 -12.05 -17.66
N GLU A 97 -14.73 -12.36 -18.47
CA GLU A 97 -15.67 -11.37 -19.00
C GLU A 97 -16.63 -10.96 -17.88
N LEU A 98 -16.60 -9.68 -17.50
CA LEU A 98 -17.51 -9.10 -16.52
C LEU A 98 -18.82 -8.66 -17.22
N PRO A 99 -19.97 -8.72 -16.51
CA PRO A 99 -21.21 -8.21 -17.06
C PRO A 99 -21.09 -6.71 -17.37
N PRO A 100 -21.86 -6.19 -18.34
CA PRO A 100 -21.84 -4.76 -18.64
C PRO A 100 -22.39 -3.95 -17.47
N ARG A 101 -21.79 -2.77 -17.24
CA ARG A 101 -22.26 -1.81 -16.24
C ARG A 101 -23.70 -1.37 -16.53
N PRO A 102 -24.56 -1.26 -15.52
CA PRO A 102 -25.93 -0.78 -15.70
C PRO A 102 -25.98 0.71 -16.07
N ARG A 103 -25.04 1.51 -15.54
CA ARG A 103 -24.87 2.94 -15.82
C ARG A 103 -23.46 3.38 -15.45
N VAL A 104 -23.09 4.60 -15.82
CA VAL A 104 -21.83 5.23 -15.41
C VAL A 104 -22.08 6.05 -14.14
N VAL A 105 -21.23 5.88 -13.13
CA VAL A 105 -21.25 6.64 -11.88
C VAL A 105 -19.88 7.30 -11.68
N PRO A 106 -19.74 8.61 -11.97
CA PRO A 106 -18.47 9.31 -11.82
C PRO A 106 -18.11 9.50 -10.34
N LEU A 107 -16.83 9.35 -10.01
CA LEU A 107 -16.28 9.52 -8.65
C LEU A 107 -15.60 10.88 -8.45
N ASP A 108 -15.59 11.73 -9.46
CA ASP A 108 -14.97 13.05 -9.41
C ASP A 108 -15.57 13.94 -8.32
N GLY A 109 -14.74 14.35 -7.36
CA GLY A 109 -15.16 15.21 -6.25
C GLY A 109 -15.92 14.49 -5.13
N VAL A 110 -16.11 13.17 -5.22
CA VAL A 110 -16.73 12.38 -4.14
C VAL A 110 -15.75 12.24 -2.97
N ASP A 111 -16.24 12.50 -1.75
CA ASP A 111 -15.53 12.21 -0.51
C ASP A 111 -15.86 10.77 -0.06
N PRO A 112 -14.89 9.86 0.02
CA PRO A 112 -15.16 8.48 0.42
C PRO A 112 -15.72 8.35 1.85
N CYS A 113 -15.41 9.29 2.74
CA CYS A 113 -15.90 9.21 4.13
C CYS A 113 -17.36 9.63 4.26
N THR A 114 -17.92 10.38 3.31
CA THR A 114 -19.35 10.73 3.32
C THR A 114 -20.23 9.60 2.75
N LEU A 115 -19.61 8.54 2.22
CA LEU A 115 -20.32 7.32 1.76
C LEU A 115 -20.64 6.36 2.91
N LEU A 116 -20.31 6.72 4.15
CA LEU A 116 -20.57 5.93 5.35
C LEU A 116 -21.25 6.81 6.39
N THR A 117 -22.43 6.40 6.83
CA THR A 117 -23.13 7.03 7.95
C THR A 117 -22.64 6.46 9.29
N ASP A 118 -22.95 7.12 10.40
CA ASP A 118 -22.65 6.60 11.74
C ASP A 118 -23.35 5.25 11.99
N ASP A 119 -24.56 5.07 11.44
CA ASP A 119 -25.30 3.81 11.50
C ASP A 119 -24.57 2.72 10.70
N ASP A 120 -24.06 3.03 9.50
CA ASP A 120 -23.28 2.10 8.68
C ASP A 120 -22.00 1.65 9.39
N LEU A 121 -21.28 2.58 10.02
CA LEU A 121 -20.08 2.29 10.79
C LEU A 121 -20.39 1.35 11.96
N THR A 122 -21.46 1.63 12.69
CA THR A 122 -21.95 0.78 13.79
C THR A 122 -22.31 -0.62 13.29
N ASP A 123 -23.03 -0.70 12.18
CA ASP A 123 -23.46 -1.95 11.54
C ASP A 123 -22.30 -2.83 11.05
N LEU A 124 -21.19 -2.19 10.67
CA LEU A 124 -19.94 -2.83 10.28
C LEU A 124 -19.03 -3.15 11.48
N GLY A 125 -19.40 -2.73 12.69
CA GLY A 125 -18.58 -2.90 13.89
C GLY A 125 -17.33 -2.02 13.90
N LEU A 126 -17.44 -0.82 13.32
CA LEU A 126 -16.39 0.19 13.26
C LEU A 126 -16.71 1.27 14.30
N ASP A 127 -15.96 1.27 15.40
CA ASP A 127 -16.12 2.17 16.55
C ASP A 127 -15.05 3.28 16.59
N GLY A 128 -14.06 3.22 15.69
CA GLY A 128 -13.10 4.28 15.45
C GLY A 128 -13.60 5.30 14.44
N PRO A 129 -13.27 6.60 14.60
CA PRO A 129 -13.70 7.64 13.67
C PRO A 129 -13.11 7.41 12.27
N PRO A 130 -13.89 7.66 11.19
CA PRO A 130 -13.40 7.59 9.83
C PRO A 130 -12.35 8.69 9.59
N LEU A 131 -11.28 8.34 8.89
CA LEU A 131 -10.18 9.23 8.54
C LEU A 131 -10.02 9.26 7.02
N LEU A 132 -10.19 10.45 6.45
CA LEU A 132 -9.87 10.71 5.05
C LEU A 132 -8.35 10.81 4.88
N ASP A 133 -7.82 10.05 3.94
CA ASP A 133 -6.45 10.14 3.43
C ASP A 133 -6.48 10.43 1.93
N VAL A 134 -5.55 11.26 1.48
CA VAL A 134 -5.37 11.60 0.07
C VAL A 134 -3.91 11.43 -0.26
N GLY A 135 -3.61 10.53 -1.19
CA GLY A 135 -2.24 10.12 -1.45
C GLY A 135 -2.05 9.44 -2.80
N LEU A 136 -0.78 9.25 -3.16
CA LEU A 136 -0.44 8.52 -4.38
C LEU A 136 -0.59 7.01 -4.16
N SER A 137 -1.46 6.39 -4.94
CA SER A 137 -1.59 4.93 -5.00
C SER A 137 -0.64 4.35 -6.04
N ALA A 138 0.24 3.46 -5.59
CA ALA A 138 1.12 2.72 -6.49
C ALA A 138 0.33 1.73 -7.37
N LEU A 139 -0.82 1.24 -6.88
CA LEU A 139 -1.69 0.34 -7.64
C LEU A 139 -2.41 1.09 -8.77
N TYR A 140 -2.96 2.26 -8.45
CA TYR A 140 -3.79 3.04 -9.38
C TYR A 140 -3.01 4.09 -10.18
N GLY A 141 -1.73 4.28 -9.89
CA GLY A 141 -0.82 5.13 -10.68
C GLY A 141 -1.14 6.63 -10.60
N GLY A 142 -1.79 7.08 -9.53
CA GLY A 142 -2.28 8.44 -9.38
C GLY A 142 -2.66 8.77 -7.94
N GLU A 143 -3.16 9.99 -7.72
CA GLU A 143 -3.75 10.39 -6.44
C GLU A 143 -5.11 9.71 -6.28
N THR A 144 -5.34 9.13 -5.11
CA THR A 144 -6.61 8.51 -4.74
C THR A 144 -7.08 9.07 -3.41
N ARG A 145 -8.40 9.04 -3.21
CA ARG A 145 -9.04 9.42 -1.95
C ARG A 145 -9.47 8.15 -1.25
N GLN A 146 -9.04 7.98 -0.01
CA GLN A 146 -9.32 6.80 0.79
C GLN A 146 -9.94 7.22 2.11
N CYS A 147 -11.03 6.56 2.52
CA CYS A 147 -11.51 6.63 3.88
C CYS A 147 -11.08 5.36 4.63
N THR A 148 -10.58 5.53 5.86
CA THR A 148 -10.22 4.40 6.72
C THR A 148 -10.93 4.49 8.06
N ALA A 149 -11.36 3.35 8.60
CA ALA A 149 -11.95 3.26 9.92
C ALA A 149 -11.48 1.97 10.61
N ARG A 150 -11.60 1.92 11.94
CA ARG A 150 -11.21 0.76 12.74
C ARG A 150 -12.37 0.29 13.60
N GLY A 151 -12.43 -1.02 13.80
CA GLY A 151 -13.23 -1.66 14.84
C GLY A 151 -12.30 -2.19 15.92
N TYR A 152 -12.60 -1.93 17.19
CA TYR A 152 -11.89 -2.49 18.34
C TYR A 152 -12.70 -3.61 18.99
N GLU A 153 -13.98 -3.35 19.29
CA GLU A 153 -14.91 -4.32 19.91
C GLU A 153 -16.17 -4.52 19.05
N PRO A 154 -16.73 -5.74 18.97
CA PRO A 154 -16.25 -7.01 19.52
C PRO A 154 -15.15 -7.66 18.65
N ARG A 155 -14.80 -7.05 17.50
CA ARG A 155 -13.85 -7.56 16.53
C ARG A 155 -12.81 -6.49 16.22
N ALA A 156 -11.53 -6.82 16.41
CA ALA A 156 -10.44 -5.98 15.92
C ALA A 156 -10.36 -6.09 14.39
N ILE A 157 -10.86 -5.09 13.67
CA ILE A 157 -10.91 -5.01 12.21
C ILE A 157 -10.43 -3.64 11.72
N THR A 158 -9.97 -3.58 10.48
CA THR A 158 -9.70 -2.34 9.75
C THR A 158 -10.51 -2.35 8.47
N PHE A 159 -11.16 -1.24 8.20
CA PHE A 159 -11.92 -1.00 7.00
C PHE A 159 -11.24 0.10 6.18
N SER A 160 -11.27 -0.04 4.85
CA SER A 160 -10.99 1.08 3.97
C SER A 160 -11.86 1.06 2.72
N VAL A 161 -12.23 2.25 2.25
CA VAL A 161 -12.78 2.47 0.91
C VAL A 161 -11.90 3.46 0.17
N GLU A 162 -11.42 3.09 -1.01
CA GLU A 162 -10.61 3.91 -1.90
C GLU A 162 -11.37 4.18 -3.21
N LEU A 163 -11.42 5.44 -3.60
CA LEU A 163 -12.00 5.89 -4.87
C LEU A 163 -10.87 6.19 -5.84
N SER A 164 -10.76 5.36 -6.88
CA SER A 164 -9.77 5.53 -7.95
C SER A 164 -10.44 6.17 -9.16
N VAL A 165 -9.90 7.29 -9.63
CA VAL A 165 -10.29 7.94 -10.90
C VAL A 165 -9.22 7.82 -12.00
N THR A 166 -8.11 7.12 -11.69
CA THR A 166 -6.95 6.99 -12.60
C THR A 166 -6.75 5.57 -13.12
N GLY A 167 -7.60 4.63 -12.70
CA GLY A 167 -7.52 3.23 -13.07
C GLY A 167 -8.79 2.47 -12.74
N GLY A 168 -9.25 1.65 -13.69
CA GLY A 168 -10.44 0.80 -13.58
C GLY A 168 -10.12 -0.63 -13.17
N ILE A 169 -11.18 -1.45 -13.09
CA ILE A 169 -11.12 -2.85 -12.63
C ILE A 169 -10.19 -3.72 -13.48
N GLU A 170 -9.89 -3.32 -14.71
CA GLU A 170 -8.99 -3.99 -15.63
C GLU A 170 -7.57 -4.14 -15.07
N LEU A 171 -7.19 -3.30 -14.10
CA LEU A 171 -5.92 -3.39 -13.39
C LEU A 171 -5.74 -4.74 -12.68
N PHE A 172 -6.82 -5.33 -12.16
CA PHE A 172 -6.78 -6.59 -11.41
C PHE A 172 -6.61 -7.82 -12.30
N PHE A 173 -6.80 -7.67 -13.61
CA PHE A 173 -6.62 -8.74 -14.61
C PHE A 173 -5.29 -8.65 -15.37
N ARG A 174 -4.43 -7.69 -15.03
CA ARG A 174 -3.14 -7.53 -15.73
C ARG A 174 -2.19 -8.69 -15.40
N PRO A 175 -1.39 -9.14 -16.38
CA PRO A 175 -0.30 -10.06 -16.12
C PRO A 175 0.61 -9.54 -15.00
N GLY A 176 0.86 -10.37 -13.99
CA GLY A 176 1.69 -10.02 -12.84
C GLY A 176 0.92 -9.64 -11.57
N VAL A 177 -0.41 -9.42 -11.65
CA VAL A 177 -1.26 -9.35 -10.47
C VAL A 177 -1.47 -10.77 -9.94
N ARG A 178 -0.93 -11.05 -8.75
CA ARG A 178 -1.02 -12.37 -8.11
C ARG A 178 -2.19 -12.40 -7.12
N SER A 179 -3.39 -12.27 -7.67
CA SER A 179 -4.63 -12.37 -6.91
C SER A 179 -5.53 -13.44 -7.51
N GLU A 180 -6.18 -14.20 -6.65
CA GLU A 180 -7.35 -15.00 -7.02
C GLU A 180 -8.53 -14.05 -7.18
N ILE A 181 -9.08 -14.02 -8.39
CA ILE A 181 -10.15 -13.09 -8.76
C ILE A 181 -11.44 -13.88 -8.92
N THR A 182 -12.46 -13.50 -8.15
CA THR A 182 -13.82 -14.08 -8.25
C THR A 182 -14.79 -13.00 -8.71
N PRO A 183 -15.38 -13.10 -9.91
CA PRO A 183 -16.44 -12.20 -10.36
C PRO A 183 -17.67 -12.28 -9.46
N ILE A 184 -18.22 -11.12 -9.10
CA ILE A 184 -19.46 -10.96 -8.35
C ILE A 184 -20.24 -9.74 -8.88
N GLU A 185 -21.39 -9.45 -8.28
CA GLU A 185 -22.11 -8.21 -8.51
C GLU A 185 -22.36 -7.49 -7.18
N VAL A 186 -22.25 -6.17 -7.18
CA VAL A 186 -22.56 -5.32 -6.02
C VAL A 186 -23.52 -4.22 -6.47
N ALA A 187 -24.72 -4.19 -5.89
CA ALA A 187 -25.78 -3.24 -6.26
C ALA A 187 -26.07 -3.19 -7.78
N GLY A 188 -25.92 -4.34 -8.48
CA GLY A 188 -26.10 -4.46 -9.93
C GLY A 188 -24.92 -4.02 -10.79
N PHE A 189 -23.80 -3.62 -10.18
CA PHE A 189 -22.57 -3.29 -10.89
C PHE A 189 -21.62 -4.50 -10.94
N PRO A 190 -20.87 -4.67 -12.04
CA PRO A 190 -19.80 -5.66 -12.12
C PRO A 190 -18.76 -5.40 -11.04
N ALA A 191 -18.40 -6.45 -10.32
CA ALA A 191 -17.42 -6.38 -9.26
C ALA A 191 -16.58 -7.66 -9.20
N VAL A 192 -15.48 -7.60 -8.44
CA VAL A 192 -14.66 -8.76 -8.14
C VAL A 192 -14.28 -8.80 -6.68
N ILE A 193 -14.16 -10.02 -6.14
CA ILE A 193 -13.38 -10.27 -4.94
C ILE A 193 -11.95 -10.54 -5.39
N ALA A 194 -10.99 -9.74 -4.92
CA ALA A 194 -9.58 -9.85 -5.25
C ALA A 194 -8.78 -10.29 -4.01
N LEU A 195 -8.36 -11.56 -4.00
CA LEU A 195 -7.61 -12.14 -2.88
C LEU A 195 -6.13 -12.34 -3.22
N PRO A 196 -5.19 -11.72 -2.50
CA PRO A 196 -3.78 -12.00 -2.72
C PRO A 196 -3.46 -13.47 -2.40
N VAL A 197 -2.69 -14.12 -3.27
CA VAL A 197 -2.39 -15.57 -3.12
C VAL A 197 -1.56 -15.92 -1.88
N THR A 198 -0.82 -14.95 -1.33
CA THR A 198 0.09 -15.18 -0.18
C THR A 198 -0.39 -14.55 1.13
N ILE A 199 -1.33 -13.62 1.09
CA ILE A 199 -1.73 -12.80 2.24
C ILE A 199 -3.20 -13.06 2.53
N ARG A 200 -3.52 -13.40 3.79
CA ARG A 200 -4.85 -13.88 4.22
C ARG A 200 -5.50 -13.05 5.32
N ASP A 201 -4.91 -11.92 5.67
CA ASP A 201 -5.41 -11.03 6.73
C ASP A 201 -6.35 -9.95 6.19
N PHE A 202 -6.65 -9.93 4.89
CA PHE A 202 -7.65 -9.04 4.30
C PHE A 202 -8.40 -9.66 3.12
N CYS A 203 -9.49 -9.01 2.78
CA CYS A 203 -10.28 -9.25 1.57
C CYS A 203 -10.62 -7.91 0.91
N THR A 204 -10.48 -7.83 -0.41
CA THR A 204 -10.79 -6.65 -1.21
C THR A 204 -11.93 -6.96 -2.17
N VAL A 205 -12.91 -6.08 -2.23
CA VAL A 205 -14.01 -6.05 -3.21
C VAL A 205 -13.84 -4.81 -4.07
N VAL A 206 -13.77 -5.00 -5.38
CA VAL A 206 -13.56 -3.93 -6.36
C VAL A 206 -14.79 -3.82 -7.24
N VAL A 207 -15.41 -2.65 -7.32
CA VAL A 207 -16.62 -2.41 -8.11
C VAL A 207 -16.29 -1.48 -9.28
N ASP A 208 -16.62 -1.91 -10.51
CA ASP A 208 -16.45 -1.11 -11.72
C ASP A 208 -17.64 -0.17 -11.91
N VAL A 209 -17.41 1.13 -11.69
CA VAL A 209 -18.46 2.16 -11.66
C VAL A 209 -18.45 3.07 -12.88
N ALA A 210 -17.29 3.29 -13.49
CA ALA A 210 -17.11 4.13 -14.69
C ALA A 210 -15.82 3.75 -15.43
N PRO A 211 -15.66 4.06 -16.73
CA PRO A 211 -14.45 3.67 -17.45
C PRO A 211 -13.21 4.29 -16.79
N GLY A 212 -12.25 3.46 -16.39
CA GLY A 212 -11.06 3.93 -15.70
C GLY A 212 -11.28 4.40 -14.26
N GLN A 213 -12.45 4.13 -13.67
CA GLN A 213 -12.75 4.45 -12.28
C GLN A 213 -13.33 3.24 -11.55
N LEU A 214 -13.02 3.10 -10.26
CA LEU A 214 -13.51 2.00 -9.44
C LEU A 214 -13.68 2.41 -7.98
N VAL A 215 -14.47 1.62 -7.27
CA VAL A 215 -14.54 1.64 -5.80
C VAL A 215 -13.82 0.39 -5.29
N ASP A 216 -12.78 0.57 -4.49
CA ASP A 216 -12.06 -0.51 -3.81
C ASP A 216 -12.43 -0.51 -2.32
N VAL A 217 -13.06 -1.58 -1.85
CA VAL A 217 -13.45 -1.77 -0.46
C VAL A 217 -12.67 -2.92 0.14
N GLN A 218 -11.96 -2.67 1.23
CA GLN A 218 -11.16 -3.66 1.92
C GLN A 218 -11.61 -3.82 3.38
N MET A 219 -11.68 -5.08 3.80
CA MET A 219 -11.77 -5.46 5.20
C MET A 219 -10.53 -6.26 5.58
N ALA A 220 -9.88 -5.85 6.66
CA ALA A 220 -8.66 -6.47 7.17
C ALA A 220 -8.79 -6.82 8.65
N ASN A 221 -8.02 -7.82 9.07
CA ASN A 221 -7.84 -8.14 10.47
C ASN A 221 -7.08 -7.01 11.18
N GLY A 222 -7.64 -6.50 12.27
CA GLY A 222 -7.07 -5.43 13.09
C GLY A 222 -6.09 -5.91 14.16
N GLY A 223 -5.60 -7.16 14.09
CA GLY A 223 -4.66 -7.74 15.05
C GLY A 223 -5.29 -8.70 16.07
N ARG A 224 -6.48 -9.25 15.80
CA ARG A 224 -7.17 -10.20 16.68
C ARG A 224 -6.37 -11.51 16.83
N GLN A 225 -6.45 -12.11 18.03
CA GLN A 225 -6.01 -13.47 18.30
C GLN A 225 -7.17 -14.32 18.85
N PRO A 226 -7.52 -15.45 18.19
CA PRO A 226 -7.01 -15.91 16.89
C PRO A 226 -7.37 -14.93 15.75
N PRO A 227 -6.61 -14.94 14.63
CA PRO A 227 -6.94 -14.14 13.45
C PRO A 227 -8.34 -14.41 12.93
N ILE A 228 -8.98 -13.37 12.40
CA ILE A 228 -10.27 -13.50 11.71
C ILE A 228 -10.04 -14.28 10.41
N PRO A 229 -10.81 -15.35 10.13
CA PRO A 229 -10.74 -16.06 8.86
C PRO A 229 -10.96 -15.13 7.64
N GLN A 230 -10.18 -15.31 6.58
CA GLN A 230 -10.31 -14.49 5.36
C GLN A 230 -11.71 -14.56 4.74
N ALA A 231 -12.37 -15.71 4.81
CA ALA A 231 -13.73 -15.88 4.32
C ALA A 231 -14.72 -14.95 5.03
N ASP A 232 -14.59 -14.80 6.35
CA ASP A 232 -15.44 -13.89 7.15
C ASP A 232 -15.16 -12.43 6.77
N LEU A 233 -13.88 -12.07 6.55
CA LEU A 233 -13.51 -10.74 6.06
C LEU A 233 -14.10 -10.46 4.67
N CYS A 234 -14.23 -11.47 3.80
CA CYS A 234 -14.87 -11.29 2.50
C CYS A 234 -16.37 -11.11 2.57
N VAL A 235 -17.04 -11.76 3.51
CA VAL A 235 -18.47 -11.52 3.77
C VAL A 235 -18.66 -10.08 4.23
N ASP A 236 -17.83 -9.61 5.17
CA ASP A 236 -17.88 -8.24 5.66
C ASP A 236 -17.56 -7.22 4.55
N ALA A 237 -16.54 -7.49 3.71
CA ALA A 237 -16.15 -6.59 2.63
C ALA A 237 -17.24 -6.45 1.57
N GLN A 238 -17.93 -7.55 1.23
CA GLN A 238 -19.08 -7.52 0.31
C GLN A 238 -20.25 -6.72 0.89
N ARG A 239 -20.55 -6.91 2.19
CA ARG A 239 -21.57 -6.10 2.87
C ARG A 239 -21.23 -4.62 2.83
N ALA A 240 -19.98 -4.27 3.18
CA ALA A 240 -19.51 -2.90 3.18
C ALA A 240 -19.54 -2.28 1.76
N ALA A 241 -19.14 -3.03 0.73
CA ALA A 241 -19.25 -2.59 -0.66
C ALA A 241 -20.71 -2.32 -1.06
N GLY A 242 -21.65 -3.15 -0.61
CA GLY A 242 -23.08 -2.92 -0.80
C GLY A 242 -23.58 -1.61 -0.19
N ILE A 243 -23.14 -1.31 1.05
CA ILE A 243 -23.45 -0.04 1.74
C ILE A 243 -22.88 1.15 0.98
N VAL A 244 -21.57 1.12 0.69
CA VAL A 244 -20.87 2.19 -0.03
C VAL A 244 -21.54 2.48 -1.37
N MET A 245 -21.83 1.43 -2.15
CA MET A 245 -22.51 1.58 -3.43
C MET A 245 -23.94 2.09 -3.26
N GLY A 246 -24.69 1.62 -2.26
CA GLY A 246 -26.03 2.12 -1.96
C GLY A 246 -26.03 3.63 -1.71
N ASN A 247 -25.12 4.11 -0.85
CA ASN A 247 -24.98 5.52 -0.52
C ASN A 247 -24.49 6.34 -1.72
N LEU A 248 -23.50 5.85 -2.47
CA LEU A 248 -23.01 6.51 -3.69
C LEU A 248 -24.13 6.69 -4.72
N LEU A 249 -24.94 5.65 -4.94
CA LEU A 249 -26.04 5.67 -5.91
C LEU A 249 -27.21 6.55 -5.47
N ALA A 250 -27.30 6.90 -4.20
CA ALA A 250 -28.30 7.82 -3.65
C ALA A 250 -27.85 9.30 -3.72
N GLN A 251 -26.56 9.56 -3.88
CA GLN A 251 -25.99 10.93 -3.97
C GLN A 251 -25.95 11.49 -5.40
N GLY A 252 -26.03 10.63 -6.43
CA GLY A 252 -26.01 11.00 -7.86
C GLY A 252 -27.33 10.80 -8.56
#